data_AF-A0A3P6F9E6-F1
#
_entry.id   AF-A0A3P6F9E6-F1
#
_cell.length_a   1.000
_cell.length_b   1.000
_cell.length_c   1.000
_cell.angle_alpha   90.00
_cell.angle_beta   90.00
_cell.angle_gamma   90.00
#
_symmetry.space_group_name_H-M   'P 1'
#
loop_
_entity.id
_entity.type
_entity.pdbx_description
1 polymer ?
#
loop_
_entity_poly.entity_id
_entity_poly.type
_entity_poly.pdbx_seq_one_letter_code
_entity_poly.pdbx_strand_id
1 'polypeptide(L)'
;MLKNCGMLDFPYKGNSFSWVGKRRTSKVKCKLDRAVANEECHALFTHSTVEFLQLWGSDHRPVLARIQSSVRRTRKNFRFNKRWIGKPGFKEAVISGWGQFDEIPLRNFHQKVTSCRNKISSWKKQNPTNSSLLIKELKDKIDLAQDDEFTTTEELEDLRRQLILAFREENTFWKQKSRDQWDKDGDRNTKFHHATTKQRRAQNRIISIKDKHGKLVESEIEVENVAVQYF
;
A
#
# COMPACT_ATOMS: atom_id res chain seq x y z
N MET A 1 16.85 -35.50 1.32
CA MET A 1 15.48 -35.76 0.85
C MET A 1 15.08 -34.77 -0.25
N LEU A 2 14.81 -33.48 0.02
CA LEU A 2 14.35 -32.52 -1.02
C LEU A 2 15.25 -32.42 -2.26
N LYS A 3 16.59 -32.34 -2.07
CA LYS A 3 17.55 -32.32 -3.18
C LYS A 3 17.47 -33.56 -4.08
N ASN A 4 17.22 -34.73 -3.48
CA ASN A 4 17.13 -35.99 -4.20
C ASN A 4 15.83 -36.08 -5.01
N CYS A 5 14.83 -35.26 -4.66
CA CYS A 5 13.57 -35.13 -5.39
C CYS A 5 13.61 -33.97 -6.41
N GLY A 6 14.77 -33.36 -6.67
CA GLY A 6 14.89 -32.20 -7.57
C GLY A 6 14.21 -30.93 -7.07
N MET A 7 13.90 -30.84 -5.78
CA MET A 7 13.20 -29.69 -5.20
C MET A 7 14.17 -28.66 -4.64
N LEU A 8 13.99 -27.41 -5.05
CA LEU A 8 14.82 -26.25 -4.72
C LEU A 8 13.99 -25.21 -3.97
N ASP A 9 14.57 -24.57 -2.95
CA ASP A 9 13.91 -23.46 -2.26
C ASP A 9 13.82 -22.22 -3.14
N PHE A 10 12.73 -21.47 -2.96
CA PHE A 10 12.68 -20.11 -3.46
C PHE A 10 13.56 -19.15 -2.63
N PRO A 11 14.10 -18.09 -3.27
CA PRO A 11 14.71 -16.98 -2.55
C PRO A 11 13.75 -16.40 -1.52
N TYR A 12 14.24 -16.06 -0.32
CA TYR A 12 13.40 -15.57 0.77
C TYR A 12 13.93 -14.29 1.44
N LYS A 13 13.02 -13.57 2.08
CA LYS A 13 13.29 -12.43 2.96
C LYS A 13 12.68 -12.61 4.35
N GLY A 14 13.26 -11.91 5.33
CA GLY A 14 12.84 -11.97 6.72
C GLY A 14 13.50 -13.12 7.50
N ASN A 15 12.99 -13.38 8.71
CA ASN A 15 13.56 -14.38 9.60
C ASN A 15 13.07 -15.78 9.23
N SER A 16 13.97 -16.61 8.69
CA SER A 16 13.64 -17.96 8.22
C SER A 16 13.37 -19.00 9.30
N PHE A 17 13.57 -18.68 10.59
CA PHE A 17 13.15 -19.57 11.68
C PHE A 17 11.62 -19.53 11.80
N SER A 18 10.98 -20.44 11.07
CA SER A 18 9.53 -20.53 10.95
C SER A 18 8.85 -21.00 12.23
N TRP A 19 9.53 -21.72 13.11
CA TRP A 19 8.96 -22.24 14.34
C TRP A 19 9.75 -21.79 15.57
N VAL A 20 9.04 -21.59 16.67
CA VAL A 20 9.64 -21.23 17.97
C VAL A 20 8.96 -22.02 19.08
N GLY A 21 9.76 -22.72 19.88
CA GLY A 21 9.27 -23.38 21.09
C GLY A 21 10.22 -23.24 22.26
N LYS A 22 9.91 -23.96 23.35
CA LYS A 22 10.73 -24.00 24.56
C LYS A 22 11.12 -25.44 24.83
N ARG A 23 12.42 -25.67 25.05
CA ARG A 23 12.94 -26.97 25.48
C ARG A 23 13.60 -26.78 26.84
N ARG A 24 13.01 -27.39 27.88
CA ARG A 24 13.38 -27.18 29.29
C ARG A 24 13.38 -25.69 29.63
N THR A 25 14.54 -25.09 29.83
CA THR A 25 14.71 -23.67 30.18
C THR A 25 15.03 -22.78 28.98
N SER A 26 15.40 -23.34 27.83
CA SER A 26 15.89 -22.58 26.68
C SER A 26 14.85 -22.43 25.57
N LYS A 27 14.84 -21.26 24.93
CA LYS A 27 14.04 -20.99 23.73
C LYS A 27 14.75 -21.56 22.51
N VAL A 28 14.03 -22.38 21.73
CA VAL A 28 14.54 -23.02 20.52
C VAL A 28 13.80 -22.42 19.33
N LYS A 29 14.52 -22.17 18.24
CA LYS A 29 13.94 -21.70 16.97
C LYS A 29 14.41 -22.61 15.84
N CYS A 30 13.49 -23.02 14.97
CA CYS A 30 13.77 -23.95 13.87
C CYS A 30 13.15 -23.42 12.58
N LYS A 31 13.74 -23.81 11.44
CA LYS A 31 13.12 -23.62 10.12
C LYS A 31 12.47 -24.94 9.72
N LEU A 32 11.18 -25.07 9.99
CA LEU A 32 10.40 -26.28 9.69
C LEU A 32 9.58 -26.12 8.41
N ASP A 33 9.15 -24.90 8.12
CA ASP A 33 8.26 -24.56 7.01
C ASP A 33 9.08 -23.97 5.84
N ARG A 34 8.83 -24.47 4.63
CA ARG A 34 9.57 -24.10 3.42
C ARG A 34 8.62 -24.06 2.23
N ALA A 35 8.87 -23.12 1.33
CA ALA A 35 8.28 -23.13 0.00
C ALA A 35 9.36 -23.53 -1.01
N VAL A 36 9.12 -24.64 -1.71
CA VAL A 36 10.06 -25.29 -2.61
C VAL A 36 9.35 -25.62 -3.93
N ALA A 37 10.11 -25.70 -5.01
CA ALA A 37 9.62 -26.12 -6.32
C ALA A 37 10.71 -26.81 -7.12
N ASN A 38 10.32 -27.56 -8.16
CA ASN A 38 11.26 -28.18 -9.09
C ASN A 38 11.89 -27.14 -10.04
N GLU A 39 12.92 -27.55 -10.76
CA GLU A 39 13.66 -26.68 -11.69
C GLU A 39 12.76 -26.04 -12.76
N GLU A 40 11.81 -26.80 -13.32
CA GLU A 40 10.85 -26.28 -14.31
C GLU A 40 10.02 -25.11 -13.77
N CYS A 41 9.53 -25.21 -12.53
CA CYS A 41 8.81 -24.12 -11.88
C CYS A 41 9.72 -22.90 -11.61
N HIS A 42 10.98 -23.10 -11.24
CA HIS A 42 11.92 -21.99 -11.07
C HIS A 42 12.23 -21.29 -12.40
N ALA A 43 12.31 -22.06 -13.49
CA ALA A 43 12.50 -21.52 -14.84
C ALA A 43 11.28 -20.71 -15.32
N LEU A 44 10.06 -21.15 -15.02
CA LEU A 44 8.83 -20.42 -15.36
C LEU A 44 8.60 -19.19 -14.46
N PHE A 45 8.95 -19.28 -13.18
CA PHE A 45 8.65 -18.27 -12.17
C PHE A 45 9.90 -17.68 -11.53
N THR A 46 10.78 -17.15 -12.39
CA THR A 46 12.12 -16.61 -12.04
C THR A 46 12.12 -15.48 -11.01
N HIS A 47 10.99 -14.80 -10.82
CA HIS A 47 10.85 -13.68 -9.88
C HIS A 47 10.09 -14.07 -8.60
N SER A 48 9.93 -15.36 -8.36
CA SER A 48 9.26 -15.86 -7.17
C SER A 48 10.05 -15.54 -5.91
N THR A 49 9.36 -15.10 -4.86
CA THR A 49 9.98 -14.78 -3.58
C THR A 49 9.14 -15.29 -2.42
N VAL A 50 9.81 -15.65 -1.34
CA VAL A 50 9.19 -16.08 -0.09
C VAL A 50 9.40 -15.05 0.99
N GLU A 51 8.38 -14.80 1.80
CA GLU A 51 8.46 -13.91 2.94
C GLU A 51 8.06 -14.65 4.21
N PHE A 52 8.97 -14.71 5.17
CA PHE A 52 8.65 -15.18 6.52
C PHE A 52 8.05 -14.02 7.31
N LEU A 53 6.74 -14.11 7.57
CA LEU A 53 6.01 -13.07 8.29
C LEU A 53 6.31 -13.12 9.80
N GLN A 54 5.72 -12.17 10.54
CA GLN A 54 5.92 -12.07 11.98
C GLN A 54 5.15 -13.16 12.74
N LEU A 55 5.71 -13.62 13.87
CA LEU A 55 5.04 -14.49 14.83
C LEU A 55 4.08 -13.64 15.65
N TRP A 56 2.77 -13.87 15.53
CA TRP A 56 1.77 -13.13 16.28
C TRP A 56 1.06 -14.03 17.29
N GLY A 57 0.26 -15.00 16.81
CA GLY A 57 -0.59 -15.84 17.66
C GLY A 57 -0.33 -17.36 17.54
N SER A 58 0.73 -17.76 16.86
CA SER A 58 1.15 -19.16 16.71
C SER A 58 2.64 -19.28 17.01
N ASP A 59 3.05 -20.46 17.43
CA ASP A 59 4.44 -20.89 17.50
C ASP A 59 5.08 -21.06 16.11
N HIS A 60 4.27 -21.06 15.04
CA HIS A 60 4.69 -20.98 13.63
C HIS A 60 4.52 -19.59 13.01
N ARG A 61 5.47 -19.22 12.15
CA ARG A 61 5.44 -18.07 11.25
C ARG A 61 4.69 -18.46 9.99
N PRO A 62 3.73 -17.64 9.54
CA PRO A 62 3.21 -17.77 8.19
C PRO A 62 4.32 -17.57 7.15
N VAL A 63 4.40 -18.49 6.18
CA VAL A 63 5.31 -18.42 5.03
C VAL A 63 4.50 -17.98 3.81
N LEU A 64 4.77 -16.77 3.32
CA LEU A 64 4.07 -16.22 2.15
C LEU A 64 4.95 -16.39 0.90
N ALA A 65 4.60 -17.35 0.05
CA ALA A 65 5.20 -17.51 -1.27
C ALA A 65 4.46 -16.65 -2.31
N ARG A 66 5.20 -15.80 -3.02
CA ARG A 66 4.70 -15.05 -4.18
C ARG A 66 5.33 -15.66 -5.42
N ILE A 67 4.53 -16.38 -6.19
CA ILE A 67 4.98 -17.05 -7.42
C ILE A 67 4.76 -16.12 -8.60
N GLN A 68 5.84 -15.66 -9.23
CA GLN A 68 5.81 -14.63 -10.27
C GLN A 68 6.81 -14.93 -11.38
N SER A 69 6.38 -14.84 -12.63
CA SER A 69 7.24 -14.97 -13.82
C SER A 69 7.96 -13.67 -14.18
N SER A 70 7.39 -12.52 -13.79
CA SER A 70 7.99 -11.21 -14.02
C SER A 70 7.56 -10.20 -12.96
N VAL A 71 8.42 -9.23 -12.69
CA VAL A 71 8.06 -8.04 -11.90
C VAL A 71 7.47 -6.99 -12.84
N ARG A 72 6.15 -6.99 -12.98
CA ARG A 72 5.46 -5.88 -13.65
C ARG A 72 5.58 -4.62 -12.80
N ARG A 73 6.44 -3.69 -13.23
CA ARG A 73 6.47 -2.33 -12.68
C ARG A 73 5.25 -1.56 -13.18
N THR A 74 4.13 -1.68 -12.47
CA THR A 74 2.97 -0.83 -12.73
C THR A 74 3.35 0.62 -12.45
N ARG A 75 3.25 1.50 -13.45
CA ARG A 75 3.39 2.94 -13.21
C ARG A 75 2.26 3.36 -12.26
N LYS A 76 2.64 3.91 -11.10
CA LYS A 76 1.64 4.43 -10.16
C LYS A 76 1.06 5.71 -10.75
N ASN A 77 -0.22 5.66 -11.08
CA ASN A 77 -0.94 6.85 -11.50
C ASN A 77 -0.97 7.86 -10.35
N PHE A 78 -0.71 9.13 -10.67
CA PHE A 78 -0.91 10.21 -9.73
C PHE A 78 -2.39 10.26 -9.33
N ARG A 79 -2.64 10.31 -8.03
CA ARG A 79 -3.98 10.52 -7.47
C ARG A 79 -3.87 11.61 -6.42
N PHE A 80 -4.65 12.66 -6.62
CA PHE A 80 -4.78 13.72 -5.64
C PHE A 80 -5.35 13.17 -4.32
N ASN A 81 -4.86 13.69 -3.19
CA ASN A 81 -5.31 13.31 -1.85
C ASN A 81 -5.67 14.59 -1.09
N LYS A 82 -6.91 14.68 -0.61
CA LYS A 82 -7.45 15.86 0.08
C LYS A 82 -6.65 16.23 1.33
N ARG A 83 -5.96 15.27 1.95
CA ARG A 83 -5.05 15.50 3.10
C ARG A 83 -3.92 16.50 2.82
N TRP A 84 -3.59 16.76 1.56
CA TRP A 84 -2.53 17.70 1.19
C TRP A 84 -2.97 19.15 1.31
N ILE A 85 -4.28 19.42 1.31
CA ILE A 85 -4.82 20.76 1.45
C ILE A 85 -4.46 21.27 2.84
N GLY A 86 -3.89 22.49 2.91
CA GLY A 86 -3.46 23.13 4.15
C GLY A 86 -2.10 22.65 4.68
N LYS A 87 -1.43 21.69 4.01
CA LYS A 87 -0.05 21.32 4.37
C LYS A 87 0.94 22.37 3.86
N PRO A 88 1.99 22.70 4.63
CA PRO A 88 3.02 23.65 4.21
C PRO A 88 3.65 23.24 2.87
N GLY A 89 3.83 24.20 1.96
CA GLY A 89 4.46 23.98 0.65
C GLY A 89 3.53 23.38 -0.41
N PHE A 90 2.33 22.90 -0.05
CA PHE A 90 1.42 22.30 -1.04
C PHE A 90 0.86 23.35 -2.00
N LYS A 91 0.41 24.49 -1.49
CA LYS A 91 -0.17 25.57 -2.30
C LYS A 91 0.87 26.13 -3.27
N GLU A 92 2.09 26.31 -2.80
CA GLU A 92 3.24 26.79 -3.56
C GLU A 92 3.63 25.79 -4.67
N ALA A 93 3.59 24.48 -4.37
CA ALA A 93 3.81 23.44 -5.37
C ALA A 93 2.73 23.43 -6.47
N VAL A 94 1.47 23.74 -6.12
CA VAL A 94 0.38 23.86 -7.10
C VAL A 94 0.58 25.09 -7.98
N ILE A 95 0.82 26.27 -7.39
CA ILE A 95 1.02 27.54 -8.11
C ILE A 95 2.24 27.44 -9.05
N SER A 96 3.38 26.97 -8.53
CA SER A 96 4.60 26.80 -9.32
C SER A 96 4.46 25.77 -10.44
N GLY A 97 3.62 24.74 -10.26
CA GLY A 97 3.32 23.77 -11.29
C GLY A 97 2.37 24.29 -12.36
N TRP A 98 1.45 25.17 -12.00
CA TRP A 98 0.45 25.73 -12.91
C TRP A 98 1.05 26.81 -13.82
N GLY A 99 2.02 27.57 -13.29
CA GLY A 99 2.65 28.69 -13.98
C GLY A 99 1.83 29.99 -13.87
N GLN A 100 2.30 31.05 -14.52
CA GLN A 100 1.59 32.33 -14.57
C GLN A 100 0.28 32.22 -15.36
N PHE A 101 -0.67 33.08 -15.02
CA PHE A 101 -2.00 33.15 -15.61
C PHE A 101 -2.01 33.83 -16.98
N ASP A 102 -0.86 34.28 -17.46
CA ASP A 102 -0.78 35.05 -18.70
C ASP A 102 -1.07 34.19 -19.92
N GLU A 103 -1.60 34.91 -20.90
CA GLU A 103 -2.55 34.51 -21.92
C GLU A 103 -2.09 33.35 -22.83
N ILE A 104 -3.03 32.85 -23.64
CA ILE A 104 -2.87 31.94 -24.80
C ILE A 104 -2.95 30.41 -24.48
N PRO A 105 -3.28 29.57 -25.48
CA PRO A 105 -4.57 28.95 -25.78
C PRO A 105 -4.73 27.54 -25.17
N LEU A 106 -5.94 26.98 -25.22
CA LEU A 106 -6.33 25.64 -24.73
C LEU A 106 -5.36 24.48 -25.05
N ARG A 107 -4.49 24.61 -26.08
CA ARG A 107 -3.42 23.66 -26.42
C ARG A 107 -2.42 23.40 -25.28
N ASN A 108 -2.28 24.31 -24.30
CA ASN A 108 -1.33 24.16 -23.19
C ASN A 108 -1.93 23.56 -21.92
N PHE A 109 -3.23 23.25 -21.87
CA PHE A 109 -3.89 22.76 -20.65
C PHE A 109 -3.31 21.42 -20.17
N HIS A 110 -3.12 20.46 -21.07
CA HIS A 110 -2.53 19.16 -20.74
C HIS A 110 -1.12 19.30 -20.15
N GLN A 111 -0.32 20.22 -20.69
CA GLN A 111 1.02 20.51 -20.20
C GLN A 111 0.98 21.13 -18.79
N LYS A 112 0.07 22.08 -18.54
CA LYS A 112 -0.14 22.65 -17.20
C LYS A 112 -0.56 21.59 -16.18
N VAL A 113 -1.52 20.73 -16.52
CA VAL A 113 -1.95 19.61 -15.65
C VAL A 113 -0.80 18.64 -15.37
N THR A 114 0.00 18.32 -16.38
CA THR A 114 1.16 17.43 -16.25
C THR A 114 2.25 18.06 -15.37
N SER A 115 2.53 19.35 -15.55
CA SER A 115 3.47 20.11 -14.73
C SER A 115 3.04 20.17 -13.26
N CYS A 116 1.78 20.54 -12.98
CA CYS A 116 1.20 20.48 -11.64
C CYS A 116 1.33 19.10 -11.01
N ARG A 117 0.96 18.05 -11.76
CA ARG A 117 1.09 16.66 -11.29
C ARG A 117 2.52 16.34 -10.86
N ASN A 118 3.50 16.76 -11.66
CA ASN A 118 4.91 16.51 -11.36
C ASN A 118 5.39 17.28 -10.13
N LYS A 119 5.07 18.58 -10.02
CA LYS A 119 5.43 19.41 -8.86
C LYS A 119 4.81 18.90 -7.56
N ILE A 120 3.51 18.57 -7.58
CA ILE A 120 2.82 17.97 -6.42
C ILE A 120 3.44 16.61 -6.09
N SER A 121 3.77 15.79 -7.09
CA SER A 121 4.41 14.50 -6.85
C SER A 121 5.79 14.63 -6.24
N SER A 122 6.58 15.65 -6.60
CA SER A 122 7.88 15.93 -5.99
C SER A 122 7.73 16.42 -4.55
N TRP A 123 6.81 17.37 -4.31
CA TRP A 123 6.47 17.83 -2.95
C TRP A 123 6.05 16.67 -2.05
N LYS A 124 5.19 15.77 -2.56
CA LYS A 124 4.74 14.58 -1.84
C LYS A 124 5.88 13.64 -1.45
N LYS A 125 6.92 13.49 -2.29
CA LYS A 125 8.07 12.65 -1.96
C LYS A 125 8.86 13.19 -0.77
N GLN A 126 8.91 14.52 -0.64
CA GLN A 126 9.55 15.21 0.48
C GLN A 126 8.66 15.27 1.73
N ASN A 127 7.35 15.10 1.58
CA ASN A 127 6.34 15.21 2.64
C ASN A 127 5.53 13.90 2.75
N PRO A 128 6.06 12.84 3.39
CA PRO A 128 5.35 11.57 3.52
C PRO A 128 4.10 11.72 4.40
N THR A 129 2.92 11.47 3.83
CA THR A 129 1.62 11.59 4.51
C THR A 129 1.06 10.22 4.93
N ASN A 130 1.87 9.36 5.54
CA ASN A 130 1.41 8.03 5.96
C ASN A 130 0.76 8.08 7.34
N SER A 131 -0.46 8.62 7.42
CA SER A 131 -1.19 8.79 8.68
C SER A 131 -1.42 7.45 9.41
N SER A 132 -1.53 6.32 8.71
CA SER A 132 -1.62 4.99 9.34
C SER A 132 -0.36 4.58 10.10
N LEU A 133 0.83 4.92 9.59
CA LEU A 133 2.09 4.65 10.30
C LEU A 133 2.21 5.58 11.51
N LEU A 134 1.92 6.87 11.31
CA LEU A 134 1.92 7.86 12.37
C LEU A 134 0.95 7.52 13.51
N ILE A 135 -0.25 7.01 13.20
CA ILE A 135 -1.21 6.53 14.22
C ILE A 135 -0.59 5.41 15.05
N LYS A 136 0.13 4.48 14.41
CA LYS A 136 0.79 3.38 15.13
C LYS A 136 1.89 3.93 16.04
N GLU A 137 2.78 4.76 15.50
CA GLU A 137 3.88 5.36 16.26
C GLU A 137 3.38 6.22 17.44
N LEU A 138 2.31 6.98 17.25
CA LEU A 138 1.72 7.80 18.32
C LEU A 138 1.06 6.96 19.39
N LYS A 139 0.43 5.82 19.03
CA LYS A 139 -0.08 4.87 20.03
C LYS A 139 1.05 4.27 20.85
N ASP A 140 2.09 3.76 20.17
CA ASP A 140 3.25 3.19 20.83
C ASP A 140 3.92 4.22 21.77
N LYS A 141 4.00 5.50 21.37
CA LYS A 141 4.51 6.59 22.22
C LYS A 141 3.61 6.91 23.41
N ILE A 142 2.29 6.93 23.23
CA ILE A 142 1.35 7.17 24.34
C ILE A 142 1.45 6.02 25.35
N ASP A 143 1.51 4.78 24.90
CA ASP A 143 1.65 3.61 25.79
C ASP A 143 2.94 3.73 26.63
N LEU A 144 4.08 4.07 26.00
CA LEU A 144 5.34 4.29 26.73
C LEU A 144 5.29 5.48 27.70
N ALA A 145 4.68 6.59 27.28
CA ALA A 145 4.51 7.80 28.07
C ALA A 145 3.58 7.62 29.29
N GLN A 146 2.67 6.64 29.24
CA GLN A 146 1.81 6.32 30.37
C GLN A 146 2.51 5.47 31.44
N ASP A 147 3.52 4.69 31.05
CA ASP A 147 4.32 3.85 31.94
C ASP A 147 5.53 4.59 32.55
N ASP A 148 5.81 5.83 32.10
CA ASP A 148 6.93 6.66 32.55
C ASP A 148 6.51 7.67 33.64
N GLU A 149 7.13 7.58 34.82
CA GLU A 149 6.86 8.48 35.96
C GLU A 149 7.30 9.94 35.71
N PHE A 150 8.16 10.18 34.73
CA PHE A 150 8.68 11.52 34.42
C PHE A 150 7.89 12.25 33.32
N THR A 151 6.96 11.57 32.64
CA THR A 151 6.18 12.19 31.58
C THR A 151 5.14 13.16 32.16
N THR A 152 5.14 14.39 31.64
CA THR A 152 4.19 15.41 32.09
C THR A 152 2.80 15.20 31.49
N THR A 153 1.77 15.69 32.17
CA THR A 153 0.40 15.70 31.65
C THR A 153 0.26 16.47 30.34
N GLU A 154 1.00 17.56 30.17
CA GLU A 154 0.99 18.38 28.95
C GLU A 154 1.54 17.62 27.72
N GLU A 155 2.63 16.86 27.90
CA GLU A 155 3.20 16.02 26.84
C GLU A 155 2.23 14.92 26.42
N LEU A 156 1.57 14.28 27.39
CA LEU A 156 0.59 13.24 27.12
C LEU A 156 -0.64 13.79 26.39
N GLU A 157 -1.11 14.97 26.77
CA GLU A 157 -2.18 15.67 26.06
C GLU A 157 -1.79 16.04 24.64
N ASP A 158 -0.54 16.48 24.43
CA ASP A 158 -0.06 16.81 23.10
C ASP A 158 -0.01 15.57 22.18
N LEU A 159 0.52 14.45 22.67
CA LEU A 159 0.50 13.17 21.95
C LEU A 159 -0.92 12.74 21.58
N ARG A 160 -1.87 12.91 22.50
CA ARG A 160 -3.30 12.63 22.25
C ARG A 160 -3.89 13.57 21.19
N ARG A 161 -3.56 14.87 21.23
CA ARG A 161 -3.97 15.84 20.19
C ARG A 161 -3.41 15.45 18.82
N GLN A 162 -2.12 15.12 18.73
CA GLN A 162 -1.49 14.65 17.50
C GLN A 162 -2.16 13.37 16.98
N LEU A 163 -2.50 12.43 17.86
CA LEU A 163 -3.18 11.19 17.49
C LEU A 163 -4.58 11.46 16.91
N ILE A 164 -5.35 12.37 17.51
CA ILE A 164 -6.66 12.79 16.98
C ILE A 164 -6.52 13.40 15.58
N LEU A 165 -5.52 14.26 15.36
CA LEU A 165 -5.25 14.84 14.03
C LEU A 165 -4.89 13.75 13.01
N ALA A 166 -4.02 12.80 13.37
CA ALA A 166 -3.66 11.69 12.50
C ALA A 166 -4.88 10.82 12.14
N PHE A 167 -5.78 10.57 13.08
CA PHE A 167 -7.06 9.88 12.81
C PHE A 167 -7.98 10.67 11.87
N ARG A 168 -8.09 11.99 12.03
CA ARG A 168 -8.88 12.84 11.11
C ARG A 168 -8.36 12.79 9.68
N GLU A 169 -7.04 12.81 9.52
CA GLU A 169 -6.41 12.65 8.21
C GLU A 169 -6.71 11.28 7.61
N GLU A 170 -6.53 10.21 8.37
CA GLU A 170 -6.79 8.85 7.90
C GLU A 170 -8.26 8.66 7.52
N ASN A 171 -9.19 9.24 8.28
CA ASN A 171 -10.61 9.22 7.92
C ASN A 171 -10.88 9.97 6.60
N THR A 172 -10.31 11.18 6.45
CA THR A 172 -10.42 11.97 5.20
C THR A 172 -9.96 11.17 3.97
N PHE A 173 -8.90 10.38 4.12
CA PHE A 173 -8.40 9.52 3.07
C PHE A 173 -9.36 8.40 2.69
N TRP A 174 -9.87 7.66 3.69
CA TRP A 174 -10.78 6.56 3.42
C TRP A 174 -12.12 7.05 2.88
N LYS A 175 -12.62 8.18 3.37
CA LYS A 175 -13.80 8.87 2.81
C LYS A 175 -13.59 9.19 1.34
N GLN A 176 -12.51 9.89 0.97
CA GLN A 176 -12.22 10.21 -0.44
C GLN A 176 -12.12 8.95 -1.31
N LYS A 177 -11.51 7.88 -0.78
CA LYS A 177 -11.28 6.64 -1.50
C LYS A 177 -12.55 5.80 -1.71
N SER A 178 -13.47 5.84 -0.76
CA SER A 178 -14.78 5.18 -0.87
C SER A 178 -15.67 5.82 -1.94
N ARG A 179 -15.45 7.11 -2.26
CA ARG A 179 -16.29 7.96 -3.13
C ARG A 179 -17.75 8.04 -2.65
N ASP A 180 -17.99 7.80 -1.37
CA ASP A 180 -19.30 7.97 -0.78
C ASP A 180 -19.59 9.46 -0.54
N GLN A 181 -20.80 9.87 -0.88
CA GLN A 181 -21.30 11.24 -0.74
C GLN A 181 -22.42 11.37 0.29
N TRP A 182 -23.00 10.24 0.74
CA TRP A 182 -24.20 10.24 1.58
C TRP A 182 -23.89 10.38 3.07
N ASP A 183 -22.67 10.06 3.48
CA ASP A 183 -22.27 10.04 4.89
C ASP A 183 -21.90 11.45 5.40
N LYS A 184 -22.81 12.03 6.19
CA LYS A 184 -22.64 13.31 6.89
C LYS A 184 -21.91 13.06 8.22
N ASP A 185 -20.58 13.07 8.20
CA ASP A 185 -19.59 13.35 9.28
C ASP A 185 -19.95 13.00 10.75
N GLY A 186 -20.84 12.04 10.99
CA GLY A 186 -21.39 11.74 12.31
C GLY A 186 -20.67 10.60 13.02
N ASP A 187 -20.15 9.62 12.28
CA ASP A 187 -19.40 8.50 12.86
C ASP A 187 -18.05 8.27 12.16
N ARG A 188 -17.02 7.94 12.93
CA ARG A 188 -15.64 7.70 12.46
C ARG A 188 -15.53 6.31 11.83
N ASN A 189 -16.32 6.05 10.79
CA ASN A 189 -16.52 4.72 10.25
C ASN A 189 -15.49 4.35 9.17
N THR A 190 -14.21 4.34 9.55
CA THR A 190 -13.13 3.90 8.64
C THR A 190 -13.41 2.47 8.13
N LYS A 191 -13.92 1.58 8.98
CA LYS A 191 -14.29 0.19 8.62
C LYS A 191 -15.31 0.15 7.47
N PHE A 192 -16.36 0.96 7.52
CA PHE A 192 -17.31 1.09 6.43
C PHE A 192 -16.65 1.60 5.16
N HIS A 193 -15.89 2.70 5.22
CA HIS A 193 -15.17 3.20 4.04
C HIS A 193 -14.19 2.18 3.45
N HIS A 194 -13.54 1.37 4.29
CA HIS A 194 -12.71 0.24 3.86
C HIS A 194 -13.53 -0.82 3.12
N ALA A 195 -14.68 -1.22 3.68
CA ALA A 195 -15.58 -2.20 3.06
C ALA A 195 -16.11 -1.70 1.70
N THR A 196 -16.64 -0.48 1.64
CA THR A 196 -17.11 0.17 0.42
C THR A 196 -15.99 0.29 -0.62
N THR A 197 -14.77 0.67 -0.20
CA THR A 197 -13.61 0.69 -1.09
C THR A 197 -13.28 -0.70 -1.66
N LYS A 198 -13.35 -1.77 -0.84
CA LYS A 198 -13.11 -3.14 -1.30
C LYS A 198 -14.18 -3.60 -2.28
N GLN A 199 -15.46 -3.37 -1.98
CA GLN A 199 -16.57 -3.71 -2.87
C GLN A 199 -16.45 -3.00 -4.22
N ARG A 200 -16.16 -1.68 -4.22
CA ARG A 200 -15.93 -0.93 -5.45
C ARG A 200 -14.74 -1.47 -6.24
N ARG A 201 -13.65 -1.88 -5.57
CA ARG A 201 -12.50 -2.49 -6.26
C ARG A 201 -12.88 -3.80 -6.93
N ALA A 202 -13.71 -4.63 -6.29
CA ALA A 202 -14.21 -5.86 -6.86
C ALA A 202 -15.11 -5.58 -8.08
N GLN A 203 -16.05 -4.63 -7.97
CA GLN A 203 -16.95 -4.25 -9.07
C GLN A 203 -16.24 -3.61 -10.26
N ASN A 204 -15.23 -2.76 -10.02
CA ASN A 204 -14.47 -2.10 -11.10
C ASN A 204 -13.31 -2.97 -11.62
N ARG A 205 -13.15 -4.20 -11.13
CA ARG A 205 -12.14 -5.11 -11.65
C ARG A 205 -12.61 -5.58 -13.02
N ILE A 206 -11.86 -5.22 -14.05
CA ILE A 206 -12.05 -5.79 -15.39
C ILE A 206 -11.55 -7.24 -15.31
N ILE A 207 -12.49 -8.18 -15.41
CA ILE A 207 -12.18 -9.63 -15.40
C ILE A 207 -11.81 -10.07 -16.82
N SER A 208 -12.55 -9.59 -17.81
CA SER A 208 -12.32 -9.87 -19.22
C SER A 208 -12.89 -8.77 -20.10
N ILE A 209 -12.39 -8.68 -21.33
CA ILE A 209 -12.91 -7.80 -22.40
C ILE A 209 -13.13 -8.65 -23.65
N LYS A 210 -14.11 -8.29 -24.49
CA LYS A 210 -14.25 -8.87 -25.84
C LYS A 210 -13.50 -8.03 -26.86
N ASP A 211 -12.71 -8.68 -27.69
CA ASP A 211 -12.04 -8.01 -28.82
C ASP A 211 -13.01 -7.72 -29.97
N LYS A 212 -12.50 -7.06 -31.01
CA LYS A 212 -13.25 -6.71 -32.24
C LYS A 212 -13.78 -7.91 -33.02
N HIS A 213 -13.28 -9.12 -32.74
CA HIS A 213 -13.71 -10.38 -33.35
C HIS A 213 -14.66 -11.17 -32.43
N GLY A 214 -15.06 -10.59 -31.30
CA GLY A 214 -15.94 -11.23 -30.32
C GLY A 214 -15.24 -12.25 -29.41
N LYS A 215 -13.92 -12.41 -29.51
CA LYS A 215 -13.13 -13.29 -28.64
C LYS A 215 -12.95 -12.64 -27.27
N LEU A 216 -13.22 -13.42 -26.23
CA LEU A 216 -13.07 -12.97 -24.85
C LEU A 216 -11.61 -13.15 -24.41
N VAL A 217 -11.01 -12.07 -23.91
CA VAL A 217 -9.63 -12.04 -23.40
C VAL A 217 -9.64 -11.78 -21.89
N GLU A 218 -8.83 -12.55 -21.15
CA GLU A 218 -8.75 -12.50 -19.69
C GLU A 218 -7.35 -12.13 -19.18
N SER A 219 -6.33 -12.28 -20.02
CA SER A 219 -4.97 -11.89 -19.69
C SER A 219 -4.85 -10.38 -19.62
N GLU A 220 -4.20 -9.87 -18.57
CA GLU A 220 -4.00 -8.43 -18.38
C GLU A 220 -3.27 -7.76 -19.57
N ILE A 221 -2.35 -8.49 -20.23
CA ILE A 221 -1.67 -8.02 -21.46
C ILE A 221 -2.66 -7.85 -22.60
N GLU A 222 -3.50 -8.86 -22.81
CA GLU A 222 -4.44 -8.88 -23.91
C GLU A 222 -5.53 -7.83 -23.71
N VAL A 223 -6.02 -7.70 -22.47
CA VAL A 223 -6.96 -6.65 -22.07
C VAL A 223 -6.39 -5.25 -22.32
N GLU A 224 -5.13 -5.02 -21.98
CA GLU A 224 -4.43 -3.75 -22.27
C GLU A 224 -4.34 -3.49 -23.77
N ASN A 225 -3.92 -4.48 -24.56
CA ASN A 225 -3.80 -4.35 -26.01
C ASN A 225 -5.15 -4.11 -26.69
N VAL A 226 -6.21 -4.81 -26.29
CA VAL A 226 -7.56 -4.60 -26.82
C VAL A 226 -8.05 -3.20 -26.49
N ALA A 227 -7.80 -2.71 -25.28
CA ALA A 227 -8.16 -1.35 -24.89
C ALA A 227 -7.40 -0.29 -25.71
N VAL A 228 -6.10 -0.49 -25.97
CA VAL A 228 -5.30 0.43 -26.80
C VAL A 228 -5.77 0.39 -28.26
N GLN A 229 -6.12 -0.77 -28.80
CA GLN A 229 -6.59 -0.90 -30.19
C GLN A 229 -7.98 -0.29 -30.42
N TYR A 230 -8.78 -0.11 -29.37
CA TYR A 230 -10.12 0.45 -29.45
C TYR A 230 -10.14 1.98 -29.62
N PHE A 231 -9.16 2.69 -29.03
CA PHE A 231 -9.05 4.15 -29.05
C PHE A 231 -8.03 4.65 -30.06
#